data_AF-A0A966MGC3-F1
#
_entry.id   AF-A0A966MGC3-F1
#
_cell.length_a   1.000
_cell.length_b   1.000
_cell.length_c   1.000
_cell.angle_alpha   90.00
_cell.angle_beta   90.00
_cell.angle_gamma   90.00
#
_symmetry.space_group_name_H-M   'P 1'
#
loop_
_entity.id
_entity.type
_entity.pdbx_description
1 polymer ?
#
loop_
_entity_poly.entity_id
_entity_poly.type
_entity_poly.pdbx_seq_one_letter_code
_entity_poly.pdbx_strand_id
1 'polypeptide(L)'
;EIERSAPFLPVTVKDRLSFEEIARIAANSPILPGVSVEQGLSRVYPLIESYAHVVGYVGPVSDTDLKDGNESNPLLKIPRFQVGKVGIERQFEDVLRGSAGVMKVEVNALGRVMRNLDRKEGKPGNNIQLTVDTELQAYIQARLGSESASAVVMNCKNGEILAIASSPSYDPNKFVKGISYSDFNELRENELRPLASKTVQDAYPPGSTFKIVTALAALEANIISPKDNFSCDGKMEISNRFFHCWKKGGHGEMDLAKSLSESCDVYFYELALKVGIERINEMATQLGLGIQHDVPMSAITKGLVPSREWKLKNREQEWLVGDTVNASIGQGYVLSSPLQLAVMAARLASGRNVKPMLTKSINGQNVHDDKEFEDLKVGKANLNIIRKALFKASNDRRGTAYGSRIINNKYRMAGKTGTSQVRNITDAERENGVTKNEDLPWKRRDHALFINFAPYDDPEIAVSVVVEHGGAGSKSAAPIARDITLQSLFKGTPPLGVYPAKDRTAIFEQQKRLKEILQKLEMNRKNKA
;
A
#
# COMPACT_ATOMS: atom_id res chain seq x y z
N GLU A 1 30.07 22.00 -11.25
CA GLU A 1 29.91 21.04 -12.38
C GLU A 1 31.20 20.93 -13.18
N ILE A 2 31.74 22.06 -13.66
CA ILE A 2 33.05 22.13 -14.36
C ILE A 2 34.19 21.52 -13.52
N GLU A 3 34.29 21.84 -12.22
CA GLU A 3 35.34 21.29 -11.34
C GLU A 3 35.21 19.78 -11.06
N ARG A 4 34.04 19.18 -11.29
CA ARG A 4 33.76 17.76 -11.00
C ARG A 4 33.74 16.87 -12.25
N SER A 5 33.85 17.47 -13.43
CA SER A 5 33.74 16.78 -14.72
C SER A 5 35.09 16.80 -15.44
N ALA A 6 35.34 15.81 -16.30
CA ALA A 6 36.56 15.84 -17.10
C ALA A 6 36.58 17.10 -18.01
N PRO A 7 37.74 17.74 -18.23
CA PRO A 7 37.82 19.06 -18.90
C PRO A 7 37.24 19.11 -20.33
N PHE A 8 37.11 17.95 -20.97
CA PHE A 8 36.61 17.82 -22.35
C PHE A 8 35.11 17.52 -22.43
N LEU A 9 34.42 17.29 -21.30
CA LEU A 9 32.98 17.02 -21.31
C LEU A 9 32.19 18.33 -21.52
N PRO A 10 31.22 18.36 -22.45
CA PRO A 10 30.38 19.53 -22.65
C PRO A 10 29.55 19.81 -21.39
N VAL A 11 29.37 21.09 -21.08
CA VAL A 11 28.57 21.55 -19.94
C VAL A 11 27.24 22.09 -20.45
N THR A 12 26.13 21.60 -19.90
CA THR A 12 24.80 22.06 -20.29
C THR A 12 24.56 23.50 -19.83
N VAL A 13 24.52 24.44 -20.78
CA VAL A 13 24.19 25.86 -20.53
C VAL A 13 22.68 26.05 -20.33
N LYS A 14 21.86 25.40 -21.16
CA LYS A 14 20.39 25.45 -21.11
C LYS A 14 19.80 24.12 -21.59
N ASP A 15 18.67 23.74 -21.01
CA ASP A 15 17.93 22.51 -21.32
C ASP A 15 16.45 22.84 -21.63
N ARG A 16 15.74 21.91 -22.31
CA ARG A 16 14.37 22.04 -22.84
C ARG A 16 14.21 23.29 -23.69
N LEU A 17 15.13 23.46 -24.63
CA LEU A 17 15.03 24.52 -25.63
C LEU A 17 13.71 24.36 -26.38
N SER A 18 12.95 25.45 -26.50
CA SER A 18 11.82 25.47 -27.42
C SER A 18 12.34 25.32 -28.85
N PHE A 19 11.48 24.87 -29.77
CA PHE A 19 11.87 24.80 -31.18
C PHE A 19 12.35 26.16 -31.71
N GLU A 20 11.76 27.26 -31.24
CA GLU A 20 12.19 28.61 -31.58
C GLU A 20 13.59 28.93 -31.05
N GLU A 21 13.92 28.51 -29.83
CA GLU A 21 15.26 28.69 -29.25
C GLU A 21 16.30 27.87 -29.99
N ILE A 22 15.98 26.61 -30.34
CA ILE A 22 16.85 25.76 -31.18
C ILE A 22 17.11 26.44 -32.51
N ALA A 23 16.06 26.95 -33.18
CA ALA A 23 16.20 27.65 -34.45
C ALA A 23 17.07 28.91 -34.34
N ARG A 24 16.90 29.71 -33.28
CA ARG A 24 17.73 30.90 -33.01
C ARG A 24 19.19 30.54 -32.77
N ILE A 25 19.47 29.48 -32.01
CA ILE A 25 20.84 29.01 -31.77
C ILE A 25 21.47 28.51 -33.08
N ALA A 26 20.74 27.69 -33.84
CA ALA A 26 21.21 27.16 -35.11
C ALA A 26 21.56 28.27 -36.12
N ALA A 27 20.72 29.31 -36.22
CA ALA A 27 20.97 30.46 -37.10
C ALA A 27 22.22 31.27 -36.69
N ASN A 28 22.57 31.27 -35.40
CA ASN A 28 23.73 32.00 -34.86
C ASN A 28 24.94 31.09 -34.58
N SER A 29 24.92 29.83 -35.03
CA SER A 29 26.02 28.89 -34.79
C SER A 29 27.41 29.41 -35.22
N PRO A 30 27.57 30.15 -36.35
CA PRO A 30 28.89 30.69 -36.73
C PRO A 30 29.49 31.69 -35.73
N ILE A 31 28.65 32.42 -34.98
CA ILE A 31 29.08 33.42 -33.99
C ILE A 31 29.08 32.89 -32.55
N LEU A 32 28.70 31.62 -32.35
CA LEU A 32 28.69 30.92 -31.06
C LEU A 32 29.65 29.72 -31.06
N PRO A 33 30.96 29.92 -31.26
CA PRO A 33 31.91 28.82 -31.30
C PRO A 33 31.94 28.06 -29.97
N GLY A 34 31.80 26.73 -30.04
CA GLY A 34 31.77 25.85 -28.87
C GLY A 34 30.38 25.64 -28.25
N VAL A 35 29.34 26.28 -28.79
CA VAL A 35 27.94 26.02 -28.41
C VAL A 35 27.31 25.08 -29.43
N SER A 36 26.88 23.91 -28.98
CA SER A 36 26.10 22.95 -29.77
C SER A 36 24.73 22.72 -29.14
N VAL A 37 23.77 22.35 -29.98
CA VAL A 37 22.49 21.82 -29.54
C VAL A 37 22.58 20.29 -29.59
N GLU A 38 22.30 19.64 -28.47
CA GLU A 38 22.25 18.18 -28.39
C GLU A 38 20.84 17.71 -28.01
N GLN A 39 20.45 16.56 -28.56
CA GLN A 39 19.21 15.90 -28.18
C GLN A 39 19.46 15.02 -26.95
N GLY A 40 18.78 15.34 -25.85
CA GLY A 40 18.76 14.53 -24.64
C GLY A 40 17.41 13.84 -24.43
N LEU A 41 17.43 12.68 -23.78
CA LEU A 41 16.23 12.06 -23.25
C LEU A 41 16.03 12.50 -21.80
N SER A 42 14.78 12.79 -21.42
CA SER A 42 14.43 13.12 -20.05
C SER A 42 13.23 12.28 -19.62
N ARG A 43 13.23 11.82 -18.38
CA ARG A 43 12.12 11.03 -17.85
C ARG A 43 10.88 11.90 -17.61
N VAL A 44 9.72 11.39 -17.98
CA VAL A 44 8.42 12.06 -17.81
C VAL A 44 7.46 11.08 -17.14
N TYR A 45 6.68 11.55 -16.17
CA TYR A 45 5.61 10.80 -15.51
C TYR A 45 4.25 11.45 -15.82
N PRO A 46 3.52 10.97 -16.85
CA PRO A 46 2.27 11.58 -17.28
C PRO A 46 1.14 11.49 -16.25
N LEU A 47 1.19 10.48 -15.38
CA LEU A 47 0.18 10.17 -14.38
C LEU A 47 0.49 10.74 -12.98
N ILE A 48 1.56 11.55 -12.87
CA ILE A 48 1.92 12.38 -11.71
C ILE A 48 1.76 11.60 -10.38
N GLU A 49 0.79 12.00 -9.56
CA GLU A 49 0.54 11.51 -8.21
C GLU A 49 0.09 10.04 -8.17
N SER A 50 -0.58 9.55 -9.22
CA SER A 50 -1.21 8.21 -9.21
C SER A 50 -0.19 7.08 -9.17
N TYR A 51 1.04 7.32 -9.62
CA TYR A 51 2.11 6.31 -9.70
C TYR A 51 3.39 6.72 -8.97
N ALA A 52 3.39 7.84 -8.23
CA ALA A 52 4.58 8.36 -7.57
C ALA A 52 5.24 7.33 -6.62
N HIS A 53 4.45 6.62 -5.80
CA HIS A 53 5.00 5.59 -4.91
C HIS A 53 5.23 4.22 -5.56
N VAL A 54 4.59 3.98 -6.72
CA VAL A 54 4.64 2.69 -7.42
C VAL A 54 5.82 2.69 -8.39
N VAL A 55 5.77 3.54 -9.41
CA VAL A 55 6.84 3.70 -10.39
C VAL A 55 8.05 4.34 -9.72
N GLY A 56 7.82 5.33 -8.85
CA GLY A 56 8.90 6.11 -8.27
C GLY A 56 9.37 7.21 -9.19
N TYR A 57 10.63 7.58 -9.04
CA TYR A 57 11.28 8.54 -9.92
C TYR A 57 12.77 8.24 -10.08
N VAL A 58 13.30 8.68 -11.22
CA VAL A 58 14.73 8.90 -11.44
C VAL A 58 15.17 10.27 -10.91
N GLY A 59 16.42 10.39 -10.52
CA GLY A 59 17.06 11.65 -10.15
C GLY A 59 18.55 11.64 -10.40
N PRO A 60 19.24 12.77 -10.18
CA PRO A 60 20.68 12.88 -10.41
C PRO A 60 21.48 11.83 -9.63
N VAL A 61 22.53 11.29 -10.24
CA VAL A 61 23.47 10.36 -9.57
C VAL A 61 24.04 11.01 -8.31
N SER A 62 23.96 10.31 -7.18
CA SER A 62 24.58 10.71 -5.91
C SER A 62 25.83 9.88 -5.62
N ASP A 63 26.67 10.35 -4.70
CA ASP A 63 27.91 9.65 -4.32
C ASP A 63 27.65 8.21 -3.82
N THR A 64 26.49 7.98 -3.21
CA THR A 64 26.04 6.63 -2.82
C THR A 64 25.82 5.71 -4.02
N ASP A 65 25.24 6.22 -5.11
CA ASP A 65 24.98 5.41 -6.31
C ASP A 65 26.28 4.98 -6.99
N LEU A 66 27.33 5.80 -6.87
CA LEU A 66 28.66 5.46 -7.38
C LEU A 66 29.35 4.40 -6.53
N LYS A 67 29.24 4.47 -5.20
CA LYS A 67 29.91 3.55 -4.26
C LYS A 67 29.34 2.12 -4.28
N ASP A 68 28.07 1.95 -4.66
CA ASP A 68 27.39 0.65 -4.70
C ASP A 68 27.81 -0.19 -5.94
N GLY A 69 29.10 -0.53 -6.05
CA GLY A 69 29.63 -1.39 -7.13
C GLY A 69 29.65 -0.75 -8.52
N ASN A 70 29.31 0.54 -8.63
CA ASN A 70 29.26 1.29 -9.88
C ASN A 70 30.39 2.32 -10.04
N GLU A 71 31.43 2.27 -9.21
CA GLU A 71 32.50 3.27 -9.21
C GLU A 71 33.23 3.34 -10.56
N SER A 72 33.27 2.23 -11.29
CA SER A 72 33.85 2.13 -12.63
C SER A 72 32.85 2.37 -13.76
N ASN A 73 31.54 2.52 -13.47
CA ASN A 73 30.50 2.66 -14.49
C ASN A 73 30.58 4.05 -15.14
N PRO A 74 30.97 4.15 -16.43
CA PRO A 74 31.17 5.44 -17.08
C PRO A 74 29.85 6.21 -17.26
N LEU A 75 28.70 5.53 -17.34
CA LEU A 75 27.39 6.20 -17.47
C LEU A 75 27.06 7.05 -16.26
N LEU A 76 27.33 6.52 -15.05
CA LEU A 76 26.99 7.23 -13.82
C LEU A 76 27.87 8.46 -13.57
N LYS A 77 28.98 8.58 -14.30
CA LYS A 77 29.87 9.74 -14.28
C LYS A 77 29.49 10.80 -15.31
N ILE A 78 28.54 10.51 -16.20
CA ILE A 78 28.04 11.50 -17.15
C ILE A 78 27.30 12.59 -16.36
N PRO A 79 27.66 13.88 -16.54
CA PRO A 79 26.97 14.97 -15.87
C PRO A 79 25.46 14.89 -16.08
N ARG A 80 24.71 15.04 -14.99
CA ARG A 80 23.23 15.02 -14.98
C ARG A 80 22.61 13.71 -15.46
N PHE A 81 23.39 12.62 -15.52
CA PHE A 81 22.81 11.30 -15.70
C PHE A 81 21.81 11.01 -14.58
N GLN A 82 20.75 10.30 -14.94
CA GLN A 82 19.63 10.02 -14.06
C GLN A 82 19.60 8.53 -13.75
N VAL A 83 19.35 8.21 -12.49
CA VAL A 83 19.18 6.84 -12.01
C VAL A 83 17.91 6.76 -11.18
N GLY A 84 17.23 5.63 -11.22
CA GLY A 84 16.09 5.32 -10.38
C GLY A 84 16.44 5.46 -8.91
N LYS A 85 15.62 6.22 -8.17
CA LYS A 85 15.84 6.52 -6.74
C LYS A 85 14.92 5.73 -5.84
N VAL A 86 13.66 5.53 -6.26
CA VAL A 86 12.64 4.81 -5.51
C VAL A 86 11.73 4.01 -6.44
N GLY A 87 10.91 3.11 -5.89
CA GLY A 87 9.91 2.35 -6.63
C GLY A 87 10.50 1.42 -7.69
N ILE A 88 9.71 1.15 -8.74
CA ILE A 88 10.12 0.36 -9.91
C ILE A 88 11.39 0.92 -10.55
N GLU A 89 11.52 2.24 -10.66
CA GLU A 89 12.72 2.87 -11.26
C GLU A 89 14.00 2.41 -10.54
N ARG A 90 14.01 2.38 -9.20
CA ARG A 90 15.17 1.91 -8.43
C ARG A 90 15.34 0.40 -8.48
N GLN A 91 14.25 -0.36 -8.31
CA GLN A 91 14.31 -1.81 -8.17
C GLN A 91 14.68 -2.51 -9.48
N PHE A 92 14.33 -1.90 -10.61
CA PHE A 92 14.67 -2.40 -11.94
C PHE A 92 15.64 -1.47 -12.68
N GLU A 93 16.42 -0.66 -11.96
CA GLU A 93 17.35 0.32 -12.54
C GLU A 93 18.24 -0.30 -13.62
N ASP A 94 18.87 -1.45 -13.34
CA ASP A 94 19.76 -2.09 -14.31
C ASP A 94 19.02 -2.64 -15.55
N VAL A 95 17.77 -3.06 -15.37
CA VAL A 95 16.90 -3.55 -16.45
C VAL A 95 16.39 -2.40 -17.32
N LEU A 96 16.06 -1.26 -16.69
CA LEU A 96 15.49 -0.06 -17.33
C LEU A 96 16.55 0.85 -17.98
N ARG A 97 17.76 0.91 -17.41
CA ARG A 97 18.84 1.78 -17.90
C ARG A 97 19.42 1.31 -19.23
N GLY A 98 19.48 0.00 -19.44
CA GLY A 98 20.19 -0.60 -20.58
C GLY A 98 21.70 -0.42 -20.45
N SER A 99 22.40 -0.35 -21.59
CA SER A 99 23.87 -0.28 -21.63
C SER A 99 24.40 0.79 -22.57
N ALA A 100 25.49 1.43 -22.17
CA ALA A 100 26.17 2.46 -22.98
C ALA A 100 26.65 1.92 -24.33
N GLY A 101 26.62 2.80 -25.33
CA GLY A 101 27.41 2.64 -26.55
C GLY A 101 28.85 3.10 -26.32
N VAL A 102 29.67 3.01 -27.37
CA VAL A 102 31.04 3.52 -27.39
C VAL A 102 31.22 4.39 -28.63
N MET A 103 31.73 5.60 -28.45
CA MET A 103 32.16 6.47 -29.54
C MET A 103 33.67 6.69 -29.45
N LYS A 104 34.41 6.34 -30.50
CA LYS A 104 35.83 6.67 -30.61
C LYS A 104 35.97 7.99 -31.35
N VAL A 105 36.61 8.95 -30.70
CA VAL A 105 36.85 10.29 -31.23
C VAL A 105 38.34 10.56 -31.31
N GLU A 106 38.78 11.24 -32.36
CA GLU A 106 40.13 11.79 -32.46
C GLU A 106 40.12 13.18 -31.83
N VAL A 107 41.03 13.44 -30.89
CA VAL A 107 41.16 14.74 -30.20
C VAL A 107 42.52 15.37 -30.51
N ASN A 108 42.59 16.69 -30.54
CA ASN A 108 43.86 17.42 -30.64
C ASN A 108 44.55 17.56 -29.27
N ALA A 109 45.76 18.12 -29.24
CA ALA A 109 46.55 18.30 -27.99
C ALA A 109 45.85 19.17 -26.92
N LEU A 110 44.82 19.93 -27.28
CA LEU A 110 44.00 20.75 -26.38
C LEU A 110 42.70 20.03 -25.96
N GLY A 111 42.51 18.76 -26.34
CA GLY A 111 41.33 17.96 -26.02
C GLY A 111 40.09 18.25 -26.87
N ARG A 112 40.21 19.03 -27.95
CA ARG A 112 39.07 19.30 -28.85
C ARG A 112 38.84 18.14 -29.80
N VAL A 113 37.59 17.71 -29.93
CA VAL A 113 37.17 16.65 -30.86
C VAL A 113 37.34 17.12 -32.30
N MET A 114 38.13 16.38 -33.09
CA MET A 114 38.45 16.65 -34.50
C MET A 114 37.56 15.83 -35.44
N ARG A 115 37.38 14.53 -35.18
CA ARG A 115 36.44 13.66 -35.91
C ARG A 115 36.00 12.44 -35.10
N ASN A 116 34.87 11.85 -35.51
CA ASN A 116 34.40 10.57 -35.03
C ASN A 116 35.01 9.45 -35.89
N LEU A 117 35.72 8.51 -35.27
CA LEU A 117 36.39 7.39 -35.95
C LEU A 117 35.48 6.15 -36.06
N ASP A 118 34.72 5.88 -35.01
CA ASP A 118 33.92 4.66 -34.88
C ASP A 118 32.80 4.88 -33.84
N ARG A 119 31.63 4.30 -34.07
CA ARG A 119 30.47 4.42 -33.16
C ARG A 119 29.75 3.09 -33.07
N LYS A 120 29.67 2.56 -31.85
CA LYS A 120 28.83 1.43 -31.49
C LYS A 120 27.69 1.94 -30.62
N GLU A 121 26.45 1.82 -31.09
CA GLU A 121 25.29 2.27 -30.32
C GLU A 121 25.11 1.46 -29.04
N GLY A 122 24.50 2.10 -28.04
CA GLY A 122 24.08 1.43 -26.81
C GLY A 122 22.88 0.52 -27.04
N LYS A 123 22.51 -0.24 -26.01
CA LYS A 123 21.28 -1.02 -26.00
C LYS A 123 20.26 -0.30 -25.13
N PRO A 124 19.05 -0.01 -25.64
CA PRO A 124 17.99 0.54 -24.81
C PRO A 124 17.63 -0.46 -23.70
N GLY A 125 17.14 0.07 -22.58
CA GLY A 125 16.61 -0.76 -21.50
C GLY A 125 15.34 -1.48 -21.90
N ASN A 126 14.94 -2.44 -21.06
CA ASN A 126 13.74 -3.24 -21.29
C ASN A 126 12.48 -2.49 -20.87
N ASN A 127 11.38 -2.79 -21.55
CA ASN A 127 10.06 -2.33 -21.16
C ASN A 127 9.50 -3.20 -20.04
N ILE A 128 8.96 -2.58 -19.01
CA ILE A 128 8.30 -3.27 -17.90
C ILE A 128 6.81 -2.94 -17.92
N GLN A 129 5.98 -3.98 -17.91
CA GLN A 129 4.54 -3.84 -17.71
C GLN A 129 4.18 -4.16 -16.26
N LEU A 130 3.46 -3.27 -15.60
CA LEU A 130 2.93 -3.49 -14.25
C LEU A 130 1.56 -4.16 -14.30
N THR A 131 1.14 -4.74 -13.17
CA THR A 131 -0.19 -5.34 -12.99
C THR A 131 -1.27 -4.30 -12.66
N VAL A 132 -0.86 -3.07 -12.31
CA VAL A 132 -1.75 -1.99 -11.86
C VAL A 132 -2.67 -1.51 -13.00
N ASP A 133 -3.97 -1.56 -12.75
CA ASP A 133 -5.00 -0.95 -13.59
C ASP A 133 -5.01 0.58 -13.38
N THR A 134 -4.75 1.32 -14.46
CA THR A 134 -4.61 2.79 -14.40
C THR A 134 -5.91 3.50 -14.03
N GLU A 135 -7.06 3.01 -14.49
CA GLU A 135 -8.36 3.63 -14.19
C GLU A 135 -8.75 3.38 -12.73
N LEU A 136 -8.50 2.16 -12.24
CA LEU A 136 -8.72 1.81 -10.84
C LEU A 136 -7.78 2.58 -9.91
N GLN A 137 -6.48 2.65 -10.22
CA GLN A 137 -5.50 3.42 -9.44
C GLN A 137 -5.89 4.90 -9.34
N ALA A 138 -6.25 5.51 -10.47
CA ALA A 138 -6.69 6.91 -10.51
C ALA A 138 -8.00 7.13 -9.74
N TYR A 139 -8.97 6.20 -9.85
CA TYR A 139 -10.20 6.24 -9.08
C TYR A 139 -9.92 6.21 -7.58
N ILE A 140 -9.03 5.31 -7.14
CA ILE A 140 -8.68 5.18 -5.72
C ILE A 140 -8.00 6.46 -5.24
N GLN A 141 -7.04 7.00 -5.97
CA GLN A 141 -6.39 8.27 -5.61
C GLN A 141 -7.42 9.39 -5.44
N ALA A 142 -8.34 9.53 -6.39
CA ALA A 142 -9.42 10.52 -6.32
C ALA A 142 -10.41 10.25 -5.16
N ARG A 143 -10.64 8.97 -4.83
CA ARG A 143 -11.54 8.52 -3.76
C ARG A 143 -10.97 8.79 -2.37
N LEU A 144 -9.65 8.64 -2.21
CA LEU A 144 -8.93 8.99 -0.98
C LEU A 144 -8.75 10.51 -0.85
N GLY A 145 -8.61 11.21 -1.97
CA GLY A 145 -8.55 12.67 -2.01
C GLY A 145 -7.35 13.21 -1.23
N SER A 146 -7.62 14.03 -0.22
CA SER A 146 -6.58 14.60 0.67
C SER A 146 -6.47 13.88 2.01
N GLU A 147 -7.19 12.77 2.21
CA GLU A 147 -7.08 11.99 3.44
C GLU A 147 -5.70 11.33 3.56
N SER A 148 -5.18 11.22 4.78
CA SER A 148 -4.01 10.40 5.07
C SER A 148 -4.45 8.93 5.07
N ALA A 149 -4.35 8.29 3.92
CA ALA A 149 -4.98 6.99 3.70
C ALA A 149 -4.22 6.15 2.68
N SER A 150 -4.50 4.85 2.68
CA SER A 150 -3.97 3.91 1.70
C SER A 150 -4.98 2.83 1.36
N ALA A 151 -4.87 2.31 0.15
CA ALA A 151 -5.67 1.20 -0.30
C ALA A 151 -4.84 0.25 -1.18
N VAL A 152 -5.05 -1.05 -1.00
CA VAL A 152 -4.44 -2.11 -1.79
C VAL A 152 -5.55 -3.01 -2.32
N VAL A 153 -5.54 -3.25 -3.63
CA VAL A 153 -6.46 -4.15 -4.32
C VAL A 153 -5.65 -5.28 -4.94
N MET A 154 -5.99 -6.52 -4.59
CA MET A 154 -5.31 -7.72 -5.08
C MET A 154 -6.32 -8.68 -5.70
N ASN A 155 -5.94 -9.29 -6.82
CA ASN A 155 -6.69 -10.38 -7.43
C ASN A 155 -6.49 -11.65 -6.59
N CYS A 156 -7.59 -12.26 -6.14
CA CYS A 156 -7.58 -13.44 -5.27
C CYS A 156 -7.06 -14.71 -5.96
N LYS A 157 -7.13 -14.77 -7.29
CA LYS A 157 -6.83 -15.98 -8.08
C LYS A 157 -5.34 -16.03 -8.47
N ASN A 158 -4.78 -14.91 -8.92
CA ASN A 158 -3.42 -14.85 -9.46
C ASN A 158 -2.45 -13.95 -8.65
N GLY A 159 -2.92 -13.24 -7.61
CA GLY A 159 -2.06 -12.41 -6.77
C GLY A 159 -1.63 -11.07 -7.38
N GLU A 160 -2.11 -10.74 -8.59
CA GLU A 160 -1.83 -9.44 -9.20
C GLU A 160 -2.35 -8.29 -8.32
N ILE A 161 -1.49 -7.31 -8.05
CA ILE A 161 -1.85 -6.06 -7.40
C ILE A 161 -2.49 -5.15 -8.47
N LEU A 162 -3.82 -5.10 -8.48
CA LEU A 162 -4.58 -4.28 -9.43
C LEU A 162 -4.49 -2.79 -9.10
N ALA A 163 -4.30 -2.44 -7.83
CA ALA A 163 -4.02 -1.08 -7.40
C ALA A 163 -3.35 -1.03 -6.03
N ILE A 164 -2.50 -0.03 -5.81
CA ILE A 164 -1.75 0.18 -4.57
C ILE A 164 -1.50 1.68 -4.38
N ALA A 165 -2.49 2.36 -3.82
CA ALA A 165 -2.53 3.82 -3.73
C ALA A 165 -2.25 4.31 -2.31
N SER A 166 -1.50 5.41 -2.21
CA SER A 166 -1.18 6.11 -0.97
C SER A 166 -1.53 7.58 -1.13
N SER A 167 -2.17 8.13 -0.10
CA SER A 167 -2.63 9.51 -0.05
C SER A 167 -2.17 10.19 1.24
N PRO A 168 -1.79 11.48 1.20
CA PRO A 168 -1.51 12.26 -0.01
C PRO A 168 -0.29 11.72 -0.80
N SER A 169 -0.17 12.11 -2.05
CA SER A 169 0.94 11.76 -2.95
C SER A 169 1.74 13.00 -3.35
N TYR A 170 2.65 12.89 -4.32
CA TYR A 170 3.51 13.98 -4.79
C TYR A 170 3.77 13.89 -6.30
N ASP A 171 4.31 14.96 -6.89
CA ASP A 171 4.71 14.99 -8.31
C ASP A 171 6.14 14.46 -8.50
N PRO A 172 6.33 13.25 -9.06
CA PRO A 172 7.67 12.69 -9.30
C PRO A 172 8.46 13.48 -10.36
N ASN A 173 7.80 14.27 -11.23
CA ASN A 173 8.50 15.10 -12.23
C ASN A 173 9.36 16.19 -11.59
N LYS A 174 9.04 16.62 -10.34
CA LYS A 174 9.86 17.59 -9.60
C LYS A 174 11.24 17.03 -9.24
N PHE A 175 11.41 15.72 -9.16
CA PHE A 175 12.67 15.09 -8.74
C PHE A 175 13.64 14.79 -9.88
N VAL A 176 13.14 14.68 -11.11
CA VAL A 176 13.90 14.28 -12.32
C VAL A 176 15.21 15.08 -12.47
N LYS A 177 15.18 16.38 -12.19
CA LYS A 177 16.34 17.28 -12.34
C LYS A 177 16.97 17.71 -11.02
N GLY A 178 16.53 17.13 -9.90
CA GLY A 178 16.75 17.68 -8.57
C GLY A 178 15.60 18.60 -8.18
N ILE A 179 14.92 18.22 -7.11
CA ILE A 179 13.83 18.99 -6.51
C ILE A 179 14.38 20.25 -5.82
N SER A 180 13.63 21.35 -5.87
CA SER A 180 14.00 22.56 -5.14
C SER A 180 13.95 22.34 -3.63
N TYR A 181 14.75 23.09 -2.87
CA TYR A 181 14.74 23.00 -1.41
C TYR A 181 13.36 23.31 -0.81
N SER A 182 12.66 24.31 -1.36
CA SER A 182 11.31 24.68 -0.91
C SER A 182 10.29 23.58 -1.18
N ASP A 183 10.25 23.02 -2.39
CA ASP A 183 9.33 21.92 -2.74
C ASP A 183 9.61 20.67 -1.90
N PHE A 184 10.89 20.36 -1.67
CA PHE A 184 11.27 19.19 -0.88
C PHE A 184 10.90 19.35 0.59
N ASN A 185 11.12 20.54 1.17
CA ASN A 185 10.73 20.82 2.55
C ASN A 185 9.22 20.77 2.74
N GLU A 186 8.42 21.23 1.77
CA GLU A 186 6.96 21.09 1.84
C GLU A 186 6.55 19.63 1.97
N LEU A 187 7.19 18.72 1.23
CA LEU A 187 6.91 17.28 1.33
C LEU A 187 7.43 16.65 2.63
N ARG A 188 8.60 17.11 3.12
CA ARG A 188 9.26 16.57 4.31
C ARG A 188 8.57 16.96 5.61
N GLU A 189 8.15 18.22 5.73
CA GLU A 189 7.52 18.77 6.94
C GLU A 189 6.01 18.52 6.99
N ASN A 190 5.42 17.96 5.93
CA ASN A 190 4.00 17.68 5.89
C ASN A 190 3.61 16.56 6.86
N GLU A 191 2.72 16.87 7.79
CA GLU A 191 2.26 15.94 8.83
C GLU A 191 1.57 14.69 8.28
N LEU A 192 1.01 14.76 7.06
CA LEU A 192 0.36 13.63 6.37
C LEU A 192 1.36 12.74 5.63
N ARG A 193 2.67 13.02 5.72
CA ARG A 193 3.77 12.20 5.20
C ARG A 193 3.57 11.74 3.73
N PRO A 194 3.51 12.66 2.75
CA PRO A 194 3.25 12.32 1.35
C PRO A 194 4.38 11.52 0.69
N LEU A 195 5.63 11.62 1.18
CA LEU A 195 6.77 10.88 0.62
C LEU A 195 6.69 9.37 0.86
N ALA A 196 6.11 8.96 2.00
CA ALA A 196 6.06 7.57 2.40
C ALA A 196 4.92 6.83 1.68
N SER A 197 5.22 5.62 1.21
CA SER A 197 4.19 4.71 0.71
C SER A 197 3.52 4.00 1.87
N LYS A 198 2.41 4.55 2.37
CA LYS A 198 1.65 4.00 3.50
C LYS A 198 1.21 2.55 3.30
N THR A 199 1.09 2.12 2.04
CA THR A 199 0.71 0.76 1.64
C THR A 199 1.71 -0.32 2.06
N VAL A 200 3.01 0.01 2.10
CA VAL A 200 4.09 -0.97 2.32
C VAL A 200 5.14 -0.54 3.34
N GLN A 201 5.35 0.76 3.56
CA GLN A 201 6.39 1.28 4.45
C GLN A 201 5.89 1.44 5.88
N ASP A 202 4.63 1.82 6.05
CA ASP A 202 4.03 2.02 7.36
C ASP A 202 3.42 0.72 7.88
N ALA A 203 3.50 0.56 9.20
CA ALA A 203 2.95 -0.58 9.92
C ALA A 203 2.04 -0.07 11.04
N TYR A 204 0.78 -0.52 11.02
CA TYR A 204 -0.26 -0.10 11.95
C TYR A 204 -0.71 -1.30 12.77
N PRO A 205 -1.17 -1.12 14.01
CA PRO A 205 -1.91 -2.16 14.69
C PRO A 205 -3.13 -2.59 13.84
N PRO A 206 -3.25 -3.87 13.44
CA PRO A 206 -4.35 -4.33 12.59
C PRO A 206 -5.72 -4.20 13.28
N GLY A 207 -5.73 -4.05 14.61
CA GLY A 207 -6.92 -4.04 15.43
C GLY A 207 -7.77 -5.28 15.17
N SER A 208 -9.09 -5.11 15.22
CA SER A 208 -10.05 -6.22 15.08
C SER A 208 -10.01 -6.97 13.74
N THR A 209 -9.23 -6.55 12.73
CA THR A 209 -8.98 -7.39 11.54
C THR A 209 -8.17 -8.64 11.91
N PHE A 210 -7.31 -8.55 12.93
CA PHE A 210 -6.45 -9.64 13.41
C PHE A 210 -7.21 -10.76 14.14
N LYS A 211 -8.43 -10.50 14.60
CA LYS A 211 -9.29 -11.53 15.23
C LYS A 211 -9.50 -12.75 14.35
N ILE A 212 -9.40 -12.58 13.03
CA ILE A 212 -9.44 -13.68 12.06
C ILE A 212 -8.31 -14.68 12.33
N VAL A 213 -7.10 -14.18 12.58
CA VAL A 213 -5.91 -14.98 12.89
C VAL A 213 -6.15 -15.79 14.15
N THR A 214 -6.58 -15.14 15.23
CA THR A 214 -6.83 -15.81 16.52
C THR A 214 -7.94 -16.84 16.41
N ALA A 215 -9.02 -16.54 15.67
CA ALA A 215 -10.11 -17.48 15.42
C ALA A 215 -9.63 -18.72 14.65
N LEU A 216 -8.87 -18.54 13.57
CA LEU A 216 -8.32 -19.66 12.79
C LEU A 216 -7.33 -20.49 13.61
N ALA A 217 -6.44 -19.84 14.37
CA ALA A 217 -5.49 -20.55 15.23
C ALA A 217 -6.21 -21.45 16.24
N ALA A 218 -7.34 -21.00 16.80
CA ALA A 218 -8.12 -21.79 17.74
C ALA A 218 -8.87 -22.95 17.08
N LEU A 219 -9.46 -22.71 15.90
CA LEU A 219 -10.17 -23.74 15.14
C LEU A 219 -9.22 -24.84 14.64
N GLU A 220 -8.07 -24.46 14.07
CA GLU A 220 -7.08 -25.43 13.56
C GLU A 220 -6.45 -26.25 14.70
N ALA A 221 -6.31 -25.66 15.89
CA ALA A 221 -5.83 -26.37 17.07
C ALA A 221 -6.92 -27.21 17.77
N ASN A 222 -8.15 -27.25 17.24
CA ASN A 222 -9.32 -27.91 17.85
C ASN A 222 -9.59 -27.47 19.31
N ILE A 223 -9.25 -26.22 19.65
CA ILE A 223 -9.43 -25.66 21.00
C ILE A 223 -10.87 -25.21 21.24
N ILE A 224 -11.57 -24.83 20.16
CA ILE A 224 -12.98 -24.45 20.19
C ILE A 224 -13.74 -25.15 19.07
N SER A 225 -15.02 -25.40 19.31
CA SER A 225 -16.04 -25.63 18.29
C SER A 225 -16.68 -24.30 17.88
N PRO A 226 -17.14 -24.14 16.62
CA PRO A 226 -17.86 -22.93 16.19
C PRO A 226 -19.15 -22.63 16.97
N LYS A 227 -19.68 -23.62 17.71
CA LYS A 227 -20.88 -23.51 18.54
C LYS A 227 -20.59 -23.17 20.00
N ASP A 228 -19.33 -23.14 20.41
CA ASP A 228 -18.95 -22.78 21.77
C ASP A 228 -19.33 -21.33 22.02
N ASN A 229 -20.00 -21.09 23.15
CA ASN A 229 -20.45 -19.76 23.56
C ASN A 229 -19.60 -19.26 24.73
N PHE A 230 -19.28 -17.97 24.69
CA PHE A 230 -18.74 -17.23 25.82
C PHE A 230 -19.61 -16.00 26.09
N SER A 231 -19.84 -15.70 27.36
CA SER A 231 -20.55 -14.49 27.77
C SER A 231 -19.62 -13.27 27.68
N CYS A 232 -20.14 -12.16 27.18
CA CYS A 232 -19.47 -10.87 27.15
C CYS A 232 -20.28 -9.84 27.95
N ASP A 233 -19.82 -9.55 29.16
CA ASP A 233 -20.38 -8.50 30.04
C ASP A 233 -19.75 -7.11 29.82
N GLY A 234 -18.95 -6.96 28.76
CA GLY A 234 -18.32 -5.70 28.36
C GLY A 234 -16.91 -5.49 28.90
N LYS A 235 -16.43 -6.37 29.79
CA LYS A 235 -15.05 -6.43 30.26
C LYS A 235 -14.71 -7.83 30.79
N MET A 236 -13.43 -8.13 30.91
CA MET A 236 -12.90 -9.36 31.51
C MET A 236 -11.74 -9.01 32.44
N GLU A 237 -11.71 -9.60 33.63
CA GLU A 237 -10.58 -9.44 34.56
C GLU A 237 -9.49 -10.47 34.26
N ILE A 238 -8.26 -10.00 34.09
CA ILE A 238 -7.10 -10.83 33.79
C ILE A 238 -5.93 -10.32 34.63
N SER A 239 -5.43 -11.17 35.52
CA SER A 239 -4.30 -10.85 36.41
C SER A 239 -4.47 -9.51 37.14
N ASN A 240 -5.63 -9.30 37.78
CA ASN A 240 -6.02 -8.10 38.54
C ASN A 240 -6.16 -6.81 37.71
N ARG A 241 -6.38 -6.94 36.40
CA ARG A 241 -6.66 -5.79 35.50
C ARG A 241 -7.87 -6.08 34.62
N PHE A 242 -8.73 -5.09 34.45
CA PHE A 242 -9.84 -5.18 33.50
C PHE A 242 -9.39 -4.89 32.06
N PHE A 243 -9.71 -5.82 31.16
CA PHE A 243 -9.65 -5.65 29.72
C PHE A 243 -11.06 -5.38 29.20
N HIS A 244 -11.26 -4.25 28.54
CA HIS A 244 -12.58 -3.77 28.17
C HIS A 244 -12.94 -4.13 26.73
N CYS A 245 -14.20 -4.49 26.51
CA CYS A 245 -14.78 -4.54 25.18
C CYS A 245 -15.18 -3.14 24.71
N TRP A 246 -15.21 -2.93 23.40
CA TRP A 246 -15.70 -1.68 22.80
C TRP A 246 -17.18 -1.39 23.14
N LYS A 247 -17.98 -2.42 23.43
CA LYS A 247 -19.39 -2.28 23.82
C LYS A 247 -19.53 -2.35 25.35
N LYS A 248 -19.74 -1.19 25.98
CA LYS A 248 -19.82 -1.03 27.45
C LYS A 248 -20.84 -1.96 28.11
N GLY A 249 -22.02 -2.13 27.51
CA GLY A 249 -23.08 -3.00 28.02
C GLY A 249 -22.91 -4.49 27.68
N GLY A 250 -21.78 -4.88 27.08
CA GLY A 250 -21.55 -6.25 26.67
C GLY A 250 -22.29 -6.69 25.41
N HIS A 251 -21.96 -7.89 24.96
CA HIS A 251 -22.59 -8.55 23.81
C HIS A 251 -23.52 -9.71 24.22
N GLY A 252 -23.53 -10.08 25.52
CA GLY A 252 -24.23 -11.27 25.99
C GLY A 252 -23.54 -12.55 25.49
N GLU A 253 -24.32 -13.60 25.23
CA GLU A 253 -23.84 -14.88 24.72
C GLU A 253 -23.36 -14.81 23.27
N MET A 254 -22.08 -15.11 23.07
CA MET A 254 -21.41 -15.00 21.78
C MET A 254 -20.82 -16.34 21.34
N ASP A 255 -21.26 -16.80 20.16
CA ASP A 255 -20.56 -17.82 19.38
C ASP A 255 -19.47 -17.18 18.50
N LEU A 256 -18.64 -18.00 17.86
CA LEU A 256 -17.54 -17.53 17.01
C LEU A 256 -18.01 -16.61 15.86
N ALA A 257 -19.14 -16.94 15.24
CA ALA A 257 -19.63 -16.20 14.09
C ALA A 257 -20.16 -14.82 14.53
N LYS A 258 -20.90 -14.75 15.64
CA LYS A 258 -21.35 -13.50 16.25
C LYS A 258 -20.16 -12.68 16.74
N SER A 259 -19.15 -13.29 17.37
CA SER A 259 -18.00 -12.58 17.92
C SER A 259 -17.17 -11.89 16.85
N LEU A 260 -16.97 -12.53 15.69
CA LEU A 260 -16.36 -11.91 14.52
C LEU A 260 -17.27 -10.85 13.87
N SER A 261 -18.57 -11.14 13.76
CA SER A 261 -19.56 -10.24 13.13
C SER A 261 -19.76 -8.93 13.88
N GLU A 262 -19.95 -9.00 15.20
CA GLU A 262 -20.13 -7.85 16.09
C GLU A 262 -18.80 -7.37 16.68
N SER A 263 -17.69 -8.03 16.34
CA SER A 263 -16.35 -7.66 16.77
C SER A 263 -16.17 -7.62 18.29
N CYS A 264 -16.76 -8.57 19.04
CA CYS A 264 -16.62 -8.68 20.49
C CYS A 264 -15.15 -8.88 20.87
N ASP A 265 -14.62 -8.16 21.87
CA ASP A 265 -13.22 -8.30 22.31
C ASP A 265 -13.06 -9.40 23.37
N VAL A 266 -14.00 -9.46 24.32
CA VAL A 266 -13.98 -10.42 25.44
C VAL A 266 -13.93 -11.87 24.95
N TYR A 267 -14.69 -12.21 23.91
CA TYR A 267 -14.62 -13.54 23.27
C TYR A 267 -13.20 -13.89 22.82
N PHE A 268 -12.47 -12.91 22.28
CA PHE A 268 -11.09 -13.11 21.82
C PHE A 268 -10.07 -13.09 22.94
N TYR A 269 -10.34 -12.39 24.05
CA TYR A 269 -9.53 -12.49 25.26
C TYR A 269 -9.59 -13.91 25.83
N GLU A 270 -10.79 -14.48 25.99
CA GLU A 270 -10.99 -15.87 26.40
C GLU A 270 -10.28 -16.85 25.46
N LEU A 271 -10.42 -16.62 24.15
CA LEU A 271 -9.78 -17.45 23.15
C LEU A 271 -8.25 -17.37 23.23
N ALA A 272 -7.69 -16.17 23.41
CA ALA A 272 -6.27 -15.93 23.50
C ALA A 272 -5.59 -16.72 24.64
N LEU A 273 -6.26 -16.77 25.80
CA LEU A 273 -5.77 -17.50 26.97
C LEU A 273 -5.66 -19.00 26.72
N LYS A 274 -6.56 -19.56 25.90
CA LYS A 274 -6.56 -21.00 25.55
C LYS A 274 -5.58 -21.32 24.42
N VAL A 275 -5.49 -20.45 23.41
CA VAL A 275 -4.68 -20.68 22.20
C VAL A 275 -3.19 -20.48 22.47
N GLY A 276 -2.83 -19.41 23.17
CA GLY A 276 -1.45 -18.99 23.39
C GLY A 276 -0.84 -18.25 22.20
N ILE A 277 0.20 -17.44 22.47
CA ILE A 277 0.81 -16.54 21.47
C ILE A 277 1.49 -17.28 20.31
N GLU A 278 2.13 -18.42 20.55
CA GLU A 278 2.93 -19.09 19.51
C GLU A 278 2.04 -19.60 18.36
N ARG A 279 0.90 -20.22 18.66
CA ARG A 279 -0.08 -20.63 17.64
C ARG A 279 -0.70 -19.44 16.90
N ILE A 280 -0.93 -18.33 17.61
CA ILE A 280 -1.40 -17.08 16.99
C ILE A 280 -0.32 -16.55 16.02
N ASN A 281 0.95 -16.62 16.40
CA ASN A 281 2.08 -16.18 15.59
C ASN A 281 2.23 -17.03 14.31
N GLU A 282 2.19 -18.36 14.46
CA GLU A 282 2.26 -19.32 13.34
C GLU A 282 1.13 -19.07 12.34
N MET A 283 -0.11 -18.95 12.82
CA MET A 283 -1.28 -18.67 11.97
C MET A 283 -1.17 -17.30 11.28
N ALA A 284 -0.66 -16.27 11.97
CA ALA A 284 -0.48 -14.95 11.37
C ALA A 284 0.51 -14.99 10.22
N THR A 285 1.64 -15.68 10.42
CA THR A 285 2.70 -15.90 9.42
C THR A 285 2.14 -16.63 8.21
N GLN A 286 1.36 -17.67 8.44
CA GLN A 286 0.69 -18.44 7.38
C GLN A 286 -0.31 -17.59 6.58
N LEU A 287 -0.98 -16.64 7.21
CA LEU A 287 -1.87 -15.67 6.55
C LEU A 287 -1.12 -14.48 5.92
N GLY A 288 0.20 -14.42 6.04
CA GLY A 288 1.06 -13.43 5.38
C GLY A 288 1.32 -12.16 6.19
N LEU A 289 1.06 -12.19 7.49
CA LEU A 289 1.42 -11.13 8.43
C LEU A 289 2.79 -11.42 9.06
N GLY A 290 3.51 -10.39 9.50
CA GLY A 290 4.82 -10.55 10.15
C GLY A 290 5.97 -10.97 9.22
N ILE A 291 5.71 -11.04 7.91
CA ILE A 291 6.70 -11.36 6.87
C ILE A 291 6.84 -10.19 5.88
N GLN A 292 8.03 -10.00 5.33
CA GLN A 292 8.26 -9.05 4.25
C GLN A 292 7.88 -9.71 2.93
N HIS A 293 6.89 -9.17 2.23
CA HIS A 293 6.50 -9.63 0.90
C HIS A 293 7.47 -9.09 -0.16
N ASP A 294 7.78 -9.92 -1.14
CA ASP A 294 8.66 -9.56 -2.25
C ASP A 294 7.85 -8.83 -3.34
N VAL A 295 7.89 -7.50 -3.31
CA VAL A 295 7.24 -6.62 -4.28
C VAL A 295 8.24 -5.53 -4.62
N PRO A 296 8.40 -5.11 -5.89
CA PRO A 296 9.39 -4.11 -6.28
C PRO A 296 8.98 -2.68 -5.88
N MET A 297 8.88 -2.44 -4.57
CA MET A 297 8.67 -1.15 -3.93
C MET A 297 9.80 -0.86 -2.94
N SER A 298 9.91 0.38 -2.49
CA SER A 298 10.97 0.80 -1.57
C SER A 298 10.55 0.64 -0.10
N ALA A 299 11.50 0.21 0.74
CA ALA A 299 11.39 0.18 2.21
C ALA A 299 10.18 -0.62 2.74
N ILE A 300 9.92 -1.79 2.18
CA ILE A 300 8.81 -2.66 2.58
C ILE A 300 9.00 -3.13 4.03
N THR A 301 8.04 -2.82 4.90
CA THR A 301 8.05 -3.29 6.29
C THR A 301 7.71 -4.77 6.37
N LYS A 302 8.38 -5.48 7.30
CA LYS A 302 7.97 -6.83 7.68
C LYS A 302 6.77 -6.83 8.65
N GLY A 303 6.37 -5.67 9.16
CA GLY A 303 5.42 -5.56 10.27
C GLY A 303 5.97 -6.20 11.55
N LEU A 304 5.08 -6.65 12.43
CA LEU A 304 5.45 -7.39 13.63
C LEU A 304 4.28 -8.27 14.07
N VAL A 305 4.50 -9.58 14.10
CA VAL A 305 3.66 -10.48 14.90
C VAL A 305 4.53 -10.94 16.07
N PRO A 306 4.18 -10.60 17.31
CA PRO A 306 5.05 -10.85 18.45
C PRO A 306 5.07 -12.33 18.83
N SER A 307 6.18 -12.76 19.41
CA SER A 307 6.37 -14.07 20.03
C SER A 307 7.09 -13.90 21.37
N ARG A 308 7.16 -14.96 22.17
CA ARG A 308 7.92 -14.94 23.43
C ARG A 308 9.39 -14.60 23.18
N GLU A 309 9.99 -15.24 22.18
CA GLU A 309 11.37 -15.00 21.76
C GLU A 309 11.59 -13.55 21.34
N TRP A 310 10.67 -13.00 20.52
CA TRP A 310 10.78 -11.62 20.07
C TRP A 310 10.79 -10.65 21.26
N LYS A 311 9.89 -10.83 22.23
CA LYS A 311 9.80 -9.92 23.38
C LYS A 311 11.05 -10.02 24.25
N LEU A 312 11.52 -11.24 24.52
CA LEU A 312 12.75 -11.44 25.29
C LEU A 312 13.95 -10.76 24.63
N LYS A 313 14.12 -10.94 23.32
CA LYS A 313 15.26 -10.38 22.56
C LYS A 313 15.20 -8.86 22.38
N ASN A 314 14.02 -8.27 22.24
CA ASN A 314 13.87 -6.84 21.89
C ASN A 314 13.47 -5.95 23.08
N ARG A 315 12.96 -6.54 24.16
CA ARG A 315 12.47 -5.82 25.35
C ARG A 315 13.10 -6.28 26.65
N GLU A 316 13.93 -7.33 26.62
CA GLU A 316 14.58 -7.89 27.82
C GLU A 316 13.56 -8.26 28.92
N GLN A 317 12.38 -8.71 28.50
CA GLN A 317 11.24 -9.00 29.37
C GLN A 317 10.56 -10.30 28.97
N GLU A 318 10.09 -11.05 29.96
CA GLU A 318 9.28 -12.23 29.75
C GLU A 318 7.89 -11.90 29.18
N TRP A 319 7.30 -12.89 28.52
CA TRP A 319 5.96 -12.78 27.95
C TRP A 319 4.88 -12.94 29.02
N LEU A 320 4.01 -11.94 29.14
CA LEU A 320 2.93 -11.93 30.12
C LEU A 320 1.61 -12.36 29.48
N VAL A 321 0.69 -12.83 30.30
CA VAL A 321 -0.66 -13.24 29.86
C VAL A 321 -1.38 -12.07 29.15
N GLY A 322 -1.28 -10.86 29.70
CA GLY A 322 -1.85 -9.66 29.09
C GLY A 322 -1.28 -9.29 27.71
N ASP A 323 -0.05 -9.72 27.39
CA ASP A 323 0.52 -9.51 26.06
C ASP A 323 -0.22 -10.37 25.01
N THR A 324 -0.54 -11.62 25.35
CA THR A 324 -1.33 -12.50 24.48
C THR A 324 -2.73 -11.93 24.23
N VAL A 325 -3.35 -11.41 25.28
CA VAL A 325 -4.70 -10.81 25.23
C VAL A 325 -4.71 -9.60 24.30
N ASN A 326 -3.76 -8.68 24.44
CA ASN A 326 -3.64 -7.54 23.53
C ASN A 326 -3.34 -7.97 22.08
N ALA A 327 -2.44 -8.93 21.89
CA ALA A 327 -2.09 -9.42 20.57
C ALA A 327 -3.29 -10.07 19.85
N SER A 328 -4.16 -10.78 20.58
CA SER A 328 -5.32 -11.48 20.02
C SER A 328 -6.35 -10.59 19.32
N ILE A 329 -6.37 -9.29 19.66
CA ILE A 329 -7.24 -8.30 19.04
C ILE A 329 -6.47 -7.34 18.14
N GLY A 330 -5.25 -7.69 17.76
CA GLY A 330 -4.40 -6.91 16.86
C GLY A 330 -3.90 -5.60 17.46
N GLN A 331 -3.72 -5.56 18.78
CA GLN A 331 -3.17 -4.43 19.53
C GLN A 331 -1.85 -4.83 20.22
N GLY A 332 -1.30 -3.95 21.05
CA GLY A 332 -0.04 -4.18 21.75
C GLY A 332 1.14 -4.09 20.79
N TYR A 333 1.88 -5.20 20.64
CA TYR A 333 3.05 -5.24 19.75
C TYR A 333 2.72 -5.64 18.31
N VAL A 334 1.47 -6.02 18.00
CA VAL A 334 1.11 -6.45 16.65
C VAL A 334 1.09 -5.24 15.70
N LEU A 335 1.82 -5.34 14.58
CA LEU A 335 1.87 -4.34 13.52
C LEU A 335 1.75 -5.02 12.16
N SER A 336 0.97 -4.43 11.26
CA SER A 336 0.79 -4.92 9.88
C SER A 336 0.72 -3.77 8.89
N SER A 337 1.24 -3.98 7.67
CA SER A 337 1.03 -3.04 6.57
C SER A 337 -0.31 -3.28 5.86
N PRO A 338 -0.86 -2.27 5.16
CA PRO A 338 -2.04 -2.45 4.30
C PRO A 338 -1.86 -3.56 3.25
N LEU A 339 -0.66 -3.74 2.69
CA LEU A 339 -0.34 -4.84 1.79
C LEU A 339 -0.49 -6.21 2.47
N GLN A 340 0.07 -6.38 3.67
CA GLN A 340 -0.07 -7.63 4.43
C GLN A 340 -1.54 -7.96 4.72
N LEU A 341 -2.35 -6.95 5.03
CA LEU A 341 -3.79 -7.11 5.22
C LEU A 341 -4.54 -7.50 3.94
N ALA A 342 -4.15 -6.97 2.78
CA ALA A 342 -4.71 -7.38 1.48
C ALA A 342 -4.33 -8.82 1.12
N VAL A 343 -3.08 -9.22 1.41
CA VAL A 343 -2.64 -10.61 1.24
C VAL A 343 -3.45 -11.56 2.14
N MET A 344 -3.63 -11.21 3.41
CA MET A 344 -4.48 -11.97 4.32
C MET A 344 -5.90 -12.10 3.76
N ALA A 345 -6.51 -11.00 3.31
CA ALA A 345 -7.85 -11.03 2.72
C ALA A 345 -7.94 -11.94 1.48
N ALA A 346 -6.95 -11.90 0.58
CA ALA A 346 -6.93 -12.77 -0.60
C ALA A 346 -6.71 -14.24 -0.26
N ARG A 347 -5.83 -14.55 0.70
CA ARG A 347 -5.62 -15.94 1.17
C ARG A 347 -6.87 -16.49 1.83
N LEU A 348 -7.58 -15.66 2.60
CA LEU A 348 -8.87 -16.04 3.16
C LEU A 348 -9.87 -16.30 2.04
N ALA A 349 -9.92 -15.44 1.02
CA ALA A 349 -10.85 -15.51 -0.11
C ALA A 349 -10.63 -16.72 -1.01
N SER A 350 -9.38 -17.02 -1.38
CA SER A 350 -9.04 -18.11 -2.30
C SER A 350 -8.83 -19.45 -1.59
N GLY A 351 -8.32 -19.42 -0.34
CA GLY A 351 -7.86 -20.62 0.36
C GLY A 351 -6.52 -21.13 -0.13
N ARG A 352 -5.80 -20.32 -0.92
CA ARG A 352 -4.46 -20.61 -1.46
C ARG A 352 -3.44 -19.65 -0.87
N ASN A 353 -2.17 -20.03 -0.89
CA ASN A 353 -1.02 -19.24 -0.45
C ASN A 353 -0.62 -18.19 -1.50
N VAL A 354 -1.58 -17.35 -1.89
CA VAL A 354 -1.41 -16.28 -2.88
C VAL A 354 -0.31 -15.31 -2.43
N LYS A 355 0.52 -14.88 -3.39
CA LYS A 355 1.61 -13.91 -3.19
C LYS A 355 1.33 -12.65 -4.02
N PRO A 356 1.61 -11.45 -3.48
CA PRO A 356 1.35 -10.20 -4.19
C PRO A 356 2.34 -10.01 -5.35
N MET A 357 1.83 -9.62 -6.52
CA MET A 357 2.62 -9.43 -7.75
C MET A 357 2.35 -8.07 -8.39
N LEU A 358 3.39 -7.25 -8.53
CA LEU A 358 3.30 -5.90 -9.11
C LEU A 358 3.79 -5.81 -10.56
N THR A 359 4.68 -6.72 -10.96
CA THR A 359 5.24 -6.79 -12.32
C THR A 359 4.53 -7.87 -13.11
N LYS A 360 4.09 -7.54 -14.32
CA LYS A 360 3.40 -8.46 -15.24
C LYS A 360 4.38 -9.08 -16.22
N SER A 361 5.06 -8.24 -17.00
CA SER A 361 5.97 -8.69 -18.06
C SER A 361 7.20 -7.78 -18.20
N ILE A 362 8.30 -8.36 -18.71
CA ILE A 362 9.50 -7.64 -19.15
C ILE A 362 9.70 -7.95 -20.62
N ASN A 363 9.75 -6.91 -21.47
CA ASN A 363 9.74 -7.02 -22.93
C ASN A 363 8.64 -7.95 -23.49
N GLY A 364 7.45 -7.90 -22.86
CA GLY A 364 6.30 -8.73 -23.26
C GLY A 364 6.36 -10.19 -22.81
N GLN A 365 7.44 -10.61 -22.15
CA GLN A 365 7.53 -11.94 -21.54
C GLN A 365 7.04 -11.86 -20.09
N ASN A 366 6.05 -12.69 -19.72
CA ASN A 366 5.53 -12.72 -18.36
C ASN A 366 6.65 -13.10 -17.38
N VAL A 367 6.78 -12.32 -16.30
CA VAL A 367 7.83 -12.55 -15.27
C VAL A 367 7.44 -13.66 -14.31
N HIS A 368 6.15 -13.93 -14.22
CA HIS A 368 5.59 -14.96 -13.37
C HIS A 368 4.91 -15.99 -14.26
N ASP A 369 5.36 -17.24 -14.18
CA ASP A 369 4.66 -18.38 -14.76
C ASP A 369 3.26 -18.50 -14.11
N ASP A 370 2.26 -18.97 -14.85
CA ASP A 370 0.90 -19.29 -14.37
C ASP A 370 0.88 -20.50 -13.40
N LYS A 371 1.87 -20.61 -12.51
CA LYS A 371 1.91 -21.66 -11.49
C LYS A 371 0.82 -21.39 -10.48
N GLU A 372 -0.07 -22.38 -10.31
CA GLU A 372 -1.06 -22.33 -9.26
C GLU A 372 -0.39 -22.21 -7.89
N PHE A 373 -0.91 -21.30 -7.06
CA PHE A 373 -0.48 -21.21 -5.67
C PHE A 373 -0.88 -22.46 -4.91
N GLU A 374 0.02 -22.94 -4.05
CA GLU A 374 -0.26 -24.03 -3.12
C GLU A 374 -1.48 -23.72 -2.24
N ASP A 375 -2.21 -24.75 -1.82
CA ASP A 375 -3.29 -24.60 -0.86
C ASP A 375 -2.76 -24.04 0.47
N LEU A 376 -3.54 -23.18 1.11
CA LEU A 376 -3.25 -22.73 2.47
C LEU A 376 -3.35 -23.94 3.40
N LYS A 377 -2.42 -24.11 4.34
CA LYS A 377 -2.44 -25.19 5.35
C LYS A 377 -3.50 -24.96 6.44
N VAL A 378 -4.73 -24.62 6.05
CA VAL A 378 -5.90 -24.38 6.90
C VAL A 378 -7.02 -25.31 6.42
N GLY A 379 -7.70 -25.97 7.34
CA GLY A 379 -8.84 -26.82 7.01
C GLY A 379 -9.92 -26.05 6.23
N LYS A 380 -10.35 -26.58 5.07
CA LYS A 380 -11.39 -25.95 4.21
C LYS A 380 -12.69 -25.67 4.99
N ALA A 381 -13.07 -26.54 5.93
CA ALA A 381 -14.23 -26.33 6.80
C ALA A 381 -14.07 -25.11 7.72
N ASN A 382 -12.91 -24.97 8.38
CA ASN A 382 -12.59 -23.85 9.27
C ASN A 382 -12.51 -22.54 8.48
N LEU A 383 -11.91 -22.57 7.30
CA LEU A 383 -11.89 -21.42 6.40
C LEU A 383 -13.31 -20.96 6.01
N ASN A 384 -14.21 -21.89 5.68
CA ASN A 384 -15.60 -21.59 5.35
C ASN A 384 -16.38 -20.98 6.54
N ILE A 385 -16.12 -21.46 7.77
CA ILE A 385 -16.70 -20.87 9.00
C ILE A 385 -16.31 -19.40 9.12
N ILE A 386 -15.02 -19.10 8.92
CA ILE A 386 -14.51 -17.72 8.98
C ILE A 386 -15.08 -16.86 7.87
N ARG A 387 -15.06 -17.32 6.61
CA ARG A 387 -15.66 -16.60 5.47
C ARG A 387 -17.12 -16.26 5.76
N LYS A 388 -17.89 -17.21 6.30
CA LYS A 388 -19.30 -16.99 6.68
C LYS A 388 -19.44 -15.95 7.80
N ALA A 389 -18.56 -15.96 8.80
CA ALA A 389 -18.57 -14.95 9.85
C ALA A 389 -18.24 -13.54 9.32
N LEU A 390 -17.27 -13.43 8.40
CA LEU A 390 -16.93 -12.17 7.71
C LEU A 390 -18.06 -11.68 6.80
N PHE A 391 -18.78 -12.60 6.15
CA PHE A 391 -19.98 -12.28 5.40
C PHE A 391 -21.04 -11.67 6.31
N LYS A 392 -21.30 -12.27 7.49
CA LYS A 392 -22.24 -11.71 8.46
C LYS A 392 -21.84 -10.33 8.94
N ALA A 393 -20.54 -10.10 9.20
CA ALA A 393 -20.04 -8.79 9.61
C ALA A 393 -20.42 -7.66 8.62
N SER A 394 -20.49 -7.98 7.32
CA SER A 394 -20.85 -7.03 6.26
C SER A 394 -22.32 -7.05 5.87
N ASN A 395 -23.07 -8.13 6.10
CA ASN A 395 -24.40 -8.31 5.50
C ASN A 395 -25.53 -8.53 6.53
N ASP A 396 -25.23 -8.90 7.77
CA ASP A 396 -26.24 -9.07 8.82
C ASP A 396 -26.50 -7.73 9.53
N ARG A 397 -27.74 -7.47 9.96
CA ARG A 397 -28.13 -6.19 10.60
C ARG A 397 -27.30 -5.82 11.84
N ARG A 398 -26.75 -6.81 12.54
CA ARG A 398 -25.89 -6.61 13.72
C ARG A 398 -24.40 -6.53 13.36
N GLY A 399 -24.02 -6.86 12.14
CA GLY A 399 -22.63 -6.81 11.68
C GLY A 399 -22.07 -5.39 11.68
N THR A 400 -20.81 -5.24 12.10
CA THR A 400 -20.18 -3.91 12.24
C THR A 400 -20.09 -3.13 10.94
N ALA A 401 -20.09 -3.79 9.79
CA ALA A 401 -19.99 -3.19 8.46
C ALA A 401 -21.31 -3.21 7.66
N TYR A 402 -22.44 -3.57 8.28
CA TYR A 402 -23.76 -3.64 7.63
C TYR A 402 -24.16 -2.35 6.89
N GLY A 403 -23.73 -1.20 7.42
CA GLY A 403 -23.94 0.10 6.81
C GLY A 403 -23.36 0.24 5.41
N SER A 404 -22.25 -0.46 5.13
CA SER A 404 -21.50 -0.41 3.87
C SER A 404 -21.71 -1.65 3.00
N ARG A 405 -22.76 -2.44 3.25
CA ARG A 405 -23.06 -3.63 2.45
C ARG A 405 -23.34 -3.31 0.98
N ILE A 406 -23.16 -4.31 0.12
CA ILE A 406 -23.56 -4.29 -1.28
C ILE A 406 -24.92 -4.99 -1.40
N ILE A 407 -25.92 -4.31 -1.96
CA ILE A 407 -27.30 -4.80 -2.03
C ILE A 407 -27.45 -5.93 -3.05
N ASN A 408 -26.73 -5.85 -4.16
CA ASN A 408 -26.79 -6.87 -5.21
C ASN A 408 -26.15 -8.18 -4.73
N ASN A 409 -26.93 -9.26 -4.76
CA ASN A 409 -26.51 -10.59 -4.29
C ASN A 409 -25.25 -11.11 -5.00
N LYS A 410 -25.07 -10.79 -6.30
CA LYS A 410 -23.92 -11.24 -7.10
C LYS A 410 -22.59 -10.61 -6.67
N TYR A 411 -22.64 -9.47 -5.98
CA TYR A 411 -21.46 -8.67 -5.63
C TYR A 411 -21.31 -8.49 -4.12
N ARG A 412 -21.99 -9.31 -3.30
CA ARG A 412 -21.87 -9.20 -1.85
C ARG A 412 -20.43 -9.44 -1.43
N MET A 413 -19.98 -8.62 -0.49
CA MET A 413 -18.64 -8.71 0.08
C MET A 413 -18.67 -9.41 1.44
N ALA A 414 -17.55 -10.03 1.81
CA ALA A 414 -17.27 -10.45 3.17
C ALA A 414 -16.05 -9.66 3.67
N GLY A 415 -16.15 -9.07 4.86
CA GLY A 415 -15.13 -8.16 5.34
C GLY A 415 -15.11 -7.96 6.84
N LYS A 416 -14.05 -7.32 7.34
CA LYS A 416 -13.82 -7.09 8.76
C LYS A 416 -13.34 -5.66 9.00
N THR A 417 -14.01 -4.98 9.93
CA THR A 417 -13.55 -3.68 10.46
C THR A 417 -12.44 -3.87 11.48
N GLY A 418 -11.51 -2.91 11.49
CA GLY A 418 -10.51 -2.69 12.52
C GLY A 418 -10.53 -1.22 12.97
N THR A 419 -10.19 -1.01 14.23
CA THR A 419 -9.92 0.31 14.79
C THR A 419 -8.62 0.18 15.59
N SER A 420 -7.62 0.97 15.23
CA SER A 420 -6.31 0.97 15.89
C SER A 420 -6.23 2.14 16.84
N GLN A 421 -6.06 1.87 18.13
CA GLN A 421 -5.99 2.94 19.13
C GLN A 421 -4.61 3.57 19.13
N VAL A 422 -4.55 4.90 19.03
CA VAL A 422 -3.28 5.65 19.04
C VAL A 422 -2.87 6.06 20.46
N ARG A 423 -3.77 5.89 21.43
CA ARG A 423 -3.59 6.31 22.82
C ARG A 423 -4.13 5.29 23.80
N ASN A 424 -3.57 5.32 25.01
CA ASN A 424 -4.16 4.64 26.15
C ASN A 424 -5.34 5.46 26.68
N ILE A 425 -6.46 4.79 26.93
CA ILE A 425 -7.62 5.35 27.61
C ILE A 425 -7.45 5.03 29.09
N THR A 426 -7.30 6.07 29.93
CA THR A 426 -7.09 5.92 31.37
C THR A 426 -8.39 5.56 32.10
N ASP A 427 -8.29 5.00 33.31
CA ASP A 427 -9.46 4.64 34.11
C ASP A 427 -10.31 5.89 34.43
N ALA A 428 -9.66 7.00 34.78
CA ALA A 428 -10.32 8.30 34.99
C ALA A 428 -11.08 8.79 33.74
N GLU A 429 -10.55 8.56 32.53
CA GLU A 429 -11.28 8.91 31.30
C GLU A 429 -12.48 8.00 31.06
N ARG A 430 -12.37 6.71 31.42
CA ARG A 430 -13.49 5.77 31.31
C ARG A 430 -14.63 6.11 32.27
N GLU A 431 -14.29 6.57 33.47
CA GLU A 431 -15.24 7.04 34.48
C GLU A 431 -15.98 8.30 34.02
N ASN A 432 -15.26 9.27 33.45
CA ASN A 432 -15.83 10.53 32.94
C ASN A 432 -16.52 10.41 31.57
N GLY A 433 -16.41 9.24 30.93
CA GLY A 433 -16.89 8.99 29.57
C GLY A 433 -15.78 9.22 28.54
N VAL A 434 -15.44 8.15 27.80
CA VAL A 434 -14.38 8.17 26.79
C VAL A 434 -14.65 9.26 25.76
N THR A 435 -13.69 10.16 25.57
CA THR A 435 -13.79 11.24 24.57
C THR A 435 -14.00 10.64 23.18
N LYS A 436 -15.00 11.13 22.45
CA LYS A 436 -15.29 10.63 21.10
C LYS A 436 -14.14 11.00 20.17
N ASN A 437 -13.89 10.12 19.19
CA ASN A 437 -12.85 10.34 18.18
C ASN A 437 -12.99 11.70 17.45
N GLU A 438 -14.23 12.12 17.18
CA GLU A 438 -14.53 13.37 16.48
C GLU A 438 -14.08 14.62 17.28
N ASP A 439 -14.10 14.51 18.62
CA ASP A 439 -13.74 15.58 19.56
C ASP A 439 -12.24 15.60 19.90
N LEU A 440 -11.47 14.61 19.42
CA LEU A 440 -10.02 14.56 19.62
C LEU A 440 -9.27 15.34 18.52
N PRO A 441 -8.11 15.94 18.85
CA PRO A 441 -7.17 16.42 17.84
C PRO A 441 -6.84 15.30 16.85
N TRP A 442 -6.70 15.62 15.56
CA TRP A 442 -6.56 14.64 14.47
C TRP A 442 -5.51 13.55 14.79
N LYS A 443 -4.29 13.92 15.18
CA LYS A 443 -3.20 12.98 15.52
C LYS A 443 -3.48 12.02 16.69
N ARG A 444 -4.52 12.30 17.50
CA ARG A 444 -4.91 11.49 18.65
C ARG A 444 -6.12 10.59 18.36
N ARG A 445 -6.69 10.68 17.16
CA ARG A 445 -7.80 9.83 16.72
C ARG A 445 -7.28 8.45 16.36
N ASP A 446 -8.13 7.46 16.49
CA ASP A 446 -7.84 6.09 16.11
C ASP A 446 -7.66 5.97 14.58
N HIS A 447 -6.85 5.03 14.11
CA HIS A 447 -6.83 4.69 12.68
C HIS A 447 -8.01 3.77 12.36
N ALA A 448 -8.64 4.00 11.20
CA ALA A 448 -9.74 3.20 10.70
C ALA A 448 -9.21 2.18 9.69
N LEU A 449 -9.51 0.90 9.89
CA LEU A 449 -9.08 -0.18 9.01
C LEU A 449 -10.30 -0.96 8.51
N PHE A 450 -10.23 -1.43 7.26
CA PHE A 450 -11.18 -2.40 6.74
C PHE A 450 -10.51 -3.29 5.72
N ILE A 451 -10.82 -4.59 5.79
CA ILE A 451 -10.48 -5.55 4.75
C ILE A 451 -11.74 -6.22 4.23
N ASN A 452 -11.78 -6.55 2.95
CA ASN A 452 -12.82 -7.40 2.39
C ASN A 452 -12.34 -8.18 1.19
N PHE A 453 -13.14 -9.17 0.80
CA PHE A 453 -13.11 -9.76 -0.53
C PHE A 453 -14.51 -9.82 -1.11
N ALA A 454 -14.59 -9.84 -2.44
CA ALA A 454 -15.85 -9.95 -3.17
C ALA A 454 -15.62 -10.54 -4.58
N PRO A 455 -16.66 -11.13 -5.20
CA PRO A 455 -17.89 -11.60 -4.56
C PRO A 455 -17.64 -12.61 -3.43
N TYR A 456 -18.62 -12.81 -2.54
CA TYR A 456 -18.51 -13.78 -1.45
C TYR A 456 -18.48 -15.23 -1.97
N ASP A 457 -19.32 -15.54 -2.95
CA ASP A 457 -19.54 -16.90 -3.43
C ASP A 457 -18.42 -17.39 -4.38
N ASP A 458 -17.89 -16.51 -5.25
CA ASP A 458 -16.67 -16.74 -6.05
C ASP A 458 -15.75 -15.52 -5.90
N PRO A 459 -14.82 -15.51 -4.93
CA PRO A 459 -13.99 -14.34 -4.69
C PRO A 459 -13.01 -14.04 -5.80
N GLU A 460 -13.08 -12.83 -6.33
CA GLU A 460 -12.20 -12.33 -7.40
C GLU A 460 -11.20 -11.30 -6.89
N ILE A 461 -11.64 -10.40 -6.01
CA ILE A 461 -10.84 -9.29 -5.51
C ILE A 461 -10.80 -9.26 -3.99
N ALA A 462 -9.64 -8.87 -3.47
CA ALA A 462 -9.40 -8.56 -2.07
C ALA A 462 -8.96 -7.10 -1.95
N VAL A 463 -9.49 -6.40 -0.95
CA VAL A 463 -9.24 -4.99 -0.71
C VAL A 463 -8.84 -4.79 0.74
N SER A 464 -7.83 -3.95 0.95
CA SER A 464 -7.42 -3.45 2.26
C SER A 464 -7.39 -1.93 2.22
N VAL A 465 -8.01 -1.28 3.20
CA VAL A 465 -8.04 0.18 3.35
C VAL A 465 -7.64 0.55 4.76
N VAL A 466 -6.73 1.50 4.87
CA VAL A 466 -6.35 2.16 6.13
C VAL A 466 -6.51 3.67 5.96
N VAL A 467 -7.28 4.29 6.86
CA VAL A 467 -7.40 5.74 6.97
C VAL A 467 -6.79 6.14 8.31
N GLU A 468 -5.65 6.80 8.26
CA GLU A 468 -4.97 7.26 9.47
C GLU A 468 -5.83 8.28 10.17
N HIS A 469 -6.03 8.11 11.49
CA HIS A 469 -6.82 9.05 12.28
C HIS A 469 -8.26 9.21 11.78
N GLY A 470 -8.75 8.24 11.00
CA GLY A 470 -10.11 8.18 10.46
C GLY A 470 -11.16 7.73 11.49
N GLY A 471 -10.76 7.43 12.72
CA GLY A 471 -11.64 6.97 13.79
C GLY A 471 -12.13 5.54 13.57
N ALA A 472 -13.44 5.36 13.41
CA ALA A 472 -14.04 4.02 13.35
C ALA A 472 -13.92 3.39 11.95
N GLY A 473 -13.42 2.15 11.88
CA GLY A 473 -13.34 1.37 10.63
C GLY A 473 -14.65 1.26 9.85
N SER A 474 -15.79 1.16 10.54
CA SER A 474 -17.12 1.07 9.91
C SER A 474 -17.60 2.38 9.29
N LYS A 475 -17.14 3.54 9.80
CA LYS A 475 -17.54 4.86 9.31
C LYS A 475 -16.67 5.34 8.15
N SER A 476 -15.36 5.10 8.21
CA SER A 476 -14.39 5.72 7.29
C SER A 476 -13.85 4.71 6.28
N ALA A 477 -13.23 3.62 6.75
CA ALA A 477 -12.56 2.66 5.86
C ALA A 477 -13.54 1.75 5.09
N ALA A 478 -14.62 1.28 5.73
CA ALA A 478 -15.56 0.34 5.10
C ALA A 478 -16.32 0.92 3.88
N PRO A 479 -16.84 2.18 3.90
CA PRO A 479 -17.43 2.78 2.70
C PRO A 479 -16.43 2.97 1.56
N ILE A 480 -15.19 3.38 1.86
CA ILE A 480 -14.11 3.50 0.86
C ILE A 480 -13.86 2.15 0.22
N ALA A 481 -13.66 1.10 1.03
CA ALA A 481 -13.39 -0.23 0.53
C ALA A 481 -14.55 -0.81 -0.30
N ARG A 482 -15.81 -0.57 0.09
CA ARG A 482 -16.99 -0.92 -0.71
C ARG A 482 -16.94 -0.27 -2.09
N ASP A 483 -16.67 1.03 -2.12
CA ASP A 483 -16.64 1.81 -3.37
C ASP A 483 -15.53 1.30 -4.31
N ILE A 484 -14.33 1.04 -3.76
CA ILE A 484 -13.19 0.46 -4.48
C ILE A 484 -13.51 -0.94 -5.00
N THR A 485 -14.11 -1.78 -4.16
CA THR A 485 -14.52 -3.15 -4.51
C THR A 485 -15.49 -3.12 -5.68
N LEU A 486 -16.51 -2.28 -5.62
CA LEU A 486 -17.48 -2.13 -6.71
C LEU A 486 -16.83 -1.57 -7.99
N GLN A 487 -15.98 -0.55 -7.89
CA GLN A 487 -15.27 -0.01 -9.05
C GLN A 487 -14.43 -1.09 -9.74
N SER A 488 -13.75 -1.93 -8.97
CA SER A 488 -12.93 -3.03 -9.49
C SER A 488 -13.76 -4.13 -10.16
N LEU A 489 -14.91 -4.51 -9.59
CA LEU A 489 -15.80 -5.53 -10.16
C LEU A 489 -16.57 -5.06 -11.39
N PHE A 490 -16.99 -3.79 -11.42
CA PHE A 490 -17.73 -3.23 -12.56
C PHE A 490 -16.81 -2.71 -13.67
N LYS A 491 -15.51 -2.52 -13.40
CA LYS A 491 -14.53 -1.91 -14.33
C LYS A 491 -15.07 -0.59 -14.90
N GLY A 492 -15.64 0.24 -14.03
CA GLY A 492 -16.39 1.43 -14.40
C GLY A 492 -17.30 1.89 -13.28
N THR A 493 -18.07 2.95 -13.52
CA THR A 493 -18.98 3.54 -12.52
C THR A 493 -20.07 2.55 -12.11
N PRO A 494 -20.12 2.10 -10.84
CA PRO A 494 -21.11 1.13 -10.41
C PRO A 494 -22.53 1.73 -10.39
N PRO A 495 -23.57 0.97 -10.78
CA PRO A 495 -24.93 1.48 -10.80
C PRO A 495 -25.45 1.73 -9.38
N LEU A 496 -26.15 2.85 -9.15
CA LEU A 496 -26.65 3.25 -7.81
C LEU A 496 -27.50 2.17 -7.11
N GLY A 497 -28.12 1.27 -7.86
CA GLY A 497 -28.94 0.17 -7.35
C GLY A 497 -28.17 -0.80 -6.44
N VAL A 498 -26.84 -0.89 -6.56
CA VAL A 498 -26.01 -1.80 -5.73
C VAL A 498 -25.73 -1.24 -4.34
N TYR A 499 -25.98 0.06 -4.12
CA TYR A 499 -25.77 0.74 -2.85
C TYR A 499 -27.05 0.74 -2.00
N PRO A 500 -26.93 0.77 -0.65
CA PRO A 500 -28.08 0.95 0.24
C PRO A 500 -28.87 2.20 -0.13
N ALA A 501 -30.22 2.12 -0.09
CA ALA A 501 -31.09 3.21 -0.50
C ALA A 501 -30.77 4.55 0.17
N LYS A 502 -30.42 4.52 1.45
CA LYS A 502 -30.02 5.70 2.25
C LYS A 502 -28.75 6.41 1.76
N ASP A 503 -27.88 5.71 1.03
CA ASP A 503 -26.58 6.25 0.58
C ASP A 503 -26.63 6.76 -0.87
N ARG A 504 -27.66 6.41 -1.65
CA ARG A 504 -27.68 6.59 -3.11
C ARG A 504 -27.48 8.05 -3.55
N THR A 505 -28.09 9.00 -2.85
CA THR A 505 -27.94 10.43 -3.16
C THR A 505 -26.50 10.89 -2.94
N ALA A 506 -25.91 10.55 -1.80
CA ALA A 506 -24.52 10.90 -1.51
C ALA A 506 -23.54 10.23 -2.49
N ILE A 507 -23.81 8.97 -2.86
CA ILE A 507 -23.01 8.24 -3.83
C ILE A 507 -23.10 8.83 -5.24
N PHE A 508 -24.28 9.28 -5.66
CA PHE A 508 -24.45 9.96 -6.94
C PHE A 508 -23.58 11.23 -7.03
N GLU A 509 -23.64 12.10 -6.02
CA GLU A 509 -22.82 13.31 -5.97
C GLU A 509 -21.32 12.99 -5.92
N GLN A 510 -20.95 11.97 -5.14
CA GLN A 510 -19.58 11.48 -5.09
C GLN A 510 -19.10 10.97 -6.46
N GLN A 511 -19.90 10.15 -7.15
CA GLN A 511 -19.56 9.61 -8.47
C GLN A 511 -19.40 10.74 -9.51
N LYS A 512 -20.27 11.76 -9.46
CA LYS A 512 -20.17 12.95 -10.32
C LYS A 512 -18.85 13.71 -10.06
N ARG A 513 -18.54 14.01 -8.80
CA ARG A 513 -17.29 14.67 -8.41
C ARG A 513 -16.06 13.87 -8.85
N LEU A 514 -16.06 12.56 -8.63
CA LEU A 514 -14.95 11.69 -9.03
C LEU A 514 -14.78 11.68 -10.55
N LYS A 515 -15.86 11.65 -11.32
CA LYS A 515 -15.80 11.71 -12.79
C LYS A 515 -15.15 13.00 -13.28
N GLU A 516 -15.46 14.15 -12.68
CA GLU A 516 -14.84 15.44 -13.02
C GLU A 516 -13.34 15.44 -12.71
N ILE A 517 -12.93 14.87 -11.57
CA ILE A 517 -11.50 14.74 -11.19
C ILE A 517 -10.78 13.83 -12.20
N LEU A 518 -11.36 12.68 -12.53
CA LEU A 518 -10.76 11.72 -13.47
C LEU A 518 -10.62 12.31 -14.88
N GLN A 519 -11.61 13.07 -15.36
CA GLN A 519 -11.53 13.76 -16.64
C GLN A 519 -10.39 14.79 -16.68
N LYS A 520 -10.19 15.55 -15.58
CA LYS A 520 -9.06 16.48 -15.46
C LYS A 520 -7.72 15.75 -15.47
N LEU A 521 -7.61 14.62 -14.77
CA LEU A 521 -6.40 13.78 -14.76
C LEU A 521 -6.11 13.22 -16.16
N GLU A 522 -7.13 12.77 -16.89
CA GLU A 522 -6.97 12.26 -18.26
C GLU A 522 -6.54 13.36 -19.23
N MET A 523 -7.11 14.57 -19.12
CA MET A 523 -6.69 15.71 -19.94
C MET A 523 -5.23 16.09 -19.67
N ASN A 524 -4.82 16.10 -18.39
CA ASN A 524 -3.43 16.33 -18.01
C ASN A 524 -2.48 15.25 -18.54
N ARG A 525 -2.91 13.99 -18.54
CA ARG A 525 -2.16 12.88 -19.14
C ARG A 525 -1.94 13.10 -20.65
N LYS A 526 -2.99 13.47 -21.39
CA LYS A 526 -2.92 13.69 -22.85
C LYS A 526 -2.05 14.89 -23.23
N ASN A 527 -2.03 15.93 -22.40
CA ASN A 527 -1.19 17.11 -22.64
C ASN A 527 0.31 16.90 -22.32
N LYS A 528 0.65 15.82 -21.58
CA LYS A 528 2.02 15.51 -21.13
C LYS A 528 2.60 14.24 -21.75
N ALA A 529 1.79 13.45 -22.46
CA ALA A 529 2.22 12.34 -23.30
C ALA A 529 2.59 12.89 -24.68
#